data_AF-A0A9N9CMR8-F1
#
_entry.id   AF-A0A9N9CMR8-F1
#
_cell.length_a   1.000
_cell.length_b   1.000
_cell.length_c   1.000
_cell.angle_alpha   90.00
_cell.angle_beta   90.00
_cell.angle_gamma   90.00
#
_symmetry.space_group_name_H-M   'P 1'
#
loop_
_entity.id
_entity.type
_entity.pdbx_description
1 polymer ?
#
loop_
_entity_poly.entity_id
_entity_poly.type
_entity_poly.pdbx_seq_one_letter_code
_entity_poly.pdbx_strand_id
1 'polypeptide(L)'
;MSLSTTLPRRWIYILRAWKSHLASVHTANRLASKPSFLERLKTSIFRVDDKTKSLNQSSDNSTWIQAIAEAENLVNHKGGSHIDPAQLVGKDLTDLTKNIKQLLGSKHPMLNTVNKYYFNAQGKHIRPLIVLLMSQATSIAPKHHNITLADTYQIIDISLTPQLSLNEGMAGVDRDTPARYLPTFSTDNTFILPTQRRLAEITEMIHTASLFHDDVIDISDSRRNQPSANVCFGNKMAILAGDFLLARASVALARLRNPEVIELLATVIANLVEGEFMQLKSTQTDKTIFERYIEKTYMKTASLIAKSCRASSVLGGCTEEVADIAYNYGKNLGLAFQLVDDMLDFMVSQTELGKPVGADLKLGLATAPVLYAWEQFPELGPLIERKFSKEKDVERTRELVYKSQGLERTKLLAASHCRKAAEAVLQLPESDARNALIQLTEKVLTRRK
;
A
#
# COMPACT_ATOMS: atom_id res chain seq x y z
N MET A 1 -32.53 13.13 -61.59
CA MET A 1 -31.16 13.70 -61.64
C MET A 1 -30.83 14.16 -60.22
N SER A 2 -30.47 13.26 -59.32
CA SER A 2 -29.09 12.88 -58.95
C SER A 2 -28.20 14.07 -58.58
N LEU A 3 -28.31 14.53 -57.32
CA LEU A 3 -27.27 15.32 -56.68
C LEU A 3 -26.18 14.37 -56.19
N SER A 4 -25.02 14.50 -56.81
CA SER A 4 -23.80 13.77 -56.46
C SER A 4 -23.22 14.36 -55.17
N THR A 5 -23.07 13.54 -54.13
CA THR A 5 -22.24 13.85 -52.96
C THR A 5 -21.04 12.92 -52.97
N THR A 6 -19.98 13.36 -53.64
CA THR A 6 -18.66 12.73 -53.59
C THR A 6 -18.05 12.93 -52.21
N LEU A 7 -17.97 11.86 -51.41
CA LEU A 7 -17.23 11.82 -50.15
C LEU A 7 -15.72 12.06 -50.40
N PRO A 8 -15.03 12.88 -49.58
CA PRO A 8 -13.60 13.16 -49.75
C PRO A 8 -12.75 11.88 -49.69
N ARG A 9 -11.74 11.77 -50.57
CA ARG A 9 -10.88 10.57 -50.72
C ARG A 9 -10.27 10.02 -49.42
N ARG A 10 -10.07 10.86 -48.39
CA ARG A 10 -9.60 10.42 -47.05
C ARG A 10 -10.62 9.53 -46.32
N TRP A 11 -11.92 9.75 -46.49
CA TRP A 11 -12.96 8.94 -45.86
C TRP A 11 -13.12 7.56 -46.51
N ILE A 12 -12.82 7.45 -47.81
CA ILE A 12 -12.83 6.17 -48.53
C ILE A 12 -11.73 5.23 -48.00
N TYR A 13 -10.57 5.77 -47.62
CA TYR A 13 -9.49 4.99 -46.99
C TYR A 13 -9.84 4.51 -45.58
N ILE A 14 -10.48 5.37 -44.76
CA ILE A 14 -10.93 5.01 -43.42
C ILE A 14 -12.02 3.92 -43.48
N LEU A 15 -12.98 4.05 -44.41
CA LEU A 15 -14.03 3.05 -44.61
C LEU A 15 -13.50 1.71 -45.15
N ARG A 16 -12.45 1.73 -45.99
CA ARG A 16 -11.76 0.51 -46.44
C ARG A 16 -10.97 -0.16 -45.31
N ALA A 17 -10.27 0.61 -44.48
CA ALA A 17 -9.56 0.08 -43.31
C ALA A 17 -10.53 -0.52 -42.29
N TRP A 18 -11.69 0.11 -42.08
CA TRP A 18 -12.72 -0.38 -41.18
C TRP A 18 -13.41 -1.65 -41.70
N LYS A 19 -13.67 -1.75 -43.02
CA LYS A 19 -14.17 -2.99 -43.64
C LYS A 19 -13.17 -4.14 -43.56
N SER A 20 -11.87 -3.88 -43.72
CA SER A 20 -10.81 -4.89 -43.58
C SER A 20 -10.69 -5.38 -42.13
N HIS A 21 -10.86 -4.48 -41.16
CA HIS A 21 -10.86 -4.83 -39.75
C HIS A 21 -12.08 -5.69 -39.36
N LEU A 22 -13.28 -5.35 -39.86
CA LEU A 22 -14.49 -6.16 -39.64
C LEU A 22 -14.43 -7.54 -40.31
N ALA A 23 -13.81 -7.65 -41.50
CA ALA A 23 -13.58 -8.94 -42.14
C ALA A 23 -12.59 -9.82 -41.36
N SER A 24 -11.54 -9.21 -40.77
CA SER A 24 -10.60 -9.92 -39.88
C SER A 24 -11.27 -10.41 -38.60
N VAL A 25 -12.17 -9.61 -38.01
CA VAL A 25 -12.94 -9.98 -36.80
C VAL A 25 -13.96 -11.09 -37.10
N HIS A 26 -14.59 -11.10 -38.28
CA HIS A 26 -15.47 -12.20 -38.69
C HIS A 26 -14.74 -13.51 -39.03
N THR A 27 -13.48 -13.42 -39.49
CA THR A 27 -12.67 -14.62 -39.77
C THR A 27 -12.07 -15.21 -38.49
N ALA A 28 -11.73 -14.38 -37.50
CA ALA A 28 -11.30 -14.82 -36.16
C ALA A 28 -12.41 -15.54 -35.38
N ASN A 29 -13.68 -15.16 -35.58
CA ASN A 29 -14.83 -15.79 -34.94
C ASN A 29 -15.25 -17.15 -35.54
N ARG A 30 -14.61 -17.65 -36.60
CA ARG A 30 -14.93 -18.95 -37.21
C ARG A 30 -14.00 -20.12 -36.82
N LEU A 31 -13.02 -19.90 -35.92
CA LEU A 31 -12.08 -20.96 -35.48
C LEU A 31 -12.10 -21.27 -33.97
N ALA A 32 -13.11 -20.83 -33.23
CA ALA A 32 -13.24 -21.13 -31.79
C ALA A 32 -14.24 -22.26 -31.51
N SER A 33 -13.88 -23.52 -31.81
CA SER A 33 -14.58 -24.68 -31.26
C SER A 33 -13.94 -25.11 -29.94
N LYS A 34 -14.25 -24.37 -28.86
CA LYS A 34 -14.34 -24.79 -27.43
C LYS A 34 -14.56 -23.53 -26.56
N PRO A 35 -15.53 -23.52 -25.63
CA PRO A 35 -15.83 -22.31 -24.85
C PRO A 35 -14.71 -21.99 -23.85
N SER A 36 -14.18 -20.77 -23.93
CA SER A 36 -13.14 -20.26 -23.04
C SER A 36 -13.70 -20.07 -21.61
N PHE A 37 -12.81 -20.18 -20.63
CA PHE A 37 -13.11 -20.05 -19.20
C PHE A 37 -13.83 -18.73 -18.85
N LEU A 38 -13.53 -17.66 -19.59
CA LEU A 38 -14.13 -16.33 -19.44
C LEU A 38 -15.62 -16.27 -19.83
N GLU A 39 -16.08 -17.10 -20.78
CA GLU A 39 -17.52 -17.17 -21.10
C GLU A 39 -18.33 -17.93 -20.05
N ARG A 40 -17.74 -18.95 -19.41
CA ARG A 40 -18.38 -19.64 -18.28
C ARG A 40 -18.54 -18.71 -17.08
N LEU A 41 -17.59 -17.80 -16.88
CA LEU A 41 -17.64 -16.75 -15.85
C LEU A 41 -18.73 -15.69 -16.13
N LYS A 42 -18.86 -15.19 -17.36
CA LYS A 42 -19.91 -14.22 -17.71
C LYS A 42 -21.33 -14.74 -17.45
N THR A 43 -21.56 -16.03 -17.68
CA THR A 43 -22.87 -16.67 -17.48
C THR A 43 -23.23 -16.84 -15.99
N SER A 44 -22.23 -16.88 -15.10
CA SER A 44 -22.42 -16.90 -13.65
C SER A 44 -22.67 -15.49 -13.08
N ILE A 45 -21.94 -14.50 -13.60
CA ILE A 45 -21.96 -13.10 -13.12
C ILE A 45 -23.31 -12.41 -13.36
N PHE A 46 -23.94 -12.59 -14.53
CA PHE A 46 -25.25 -11.98 -14.82
C PHE A 46 -26.42 -12.54 -13.99
N ARG A 47 -26.20 -13.63 -13.23
CA ARG A 47 -27.21 -14.20 -12.32
C ARG A 47 -27.16 -13.62 -10.92
N VAL A 48 -26.08 -12.94 -10.55
CA VAL A 48 -25.85 -12.38 -9.20
C VAL A 48 -26.34 -10.93 -9.11
N ASP A 49 -26.17 -10.13 -10.16
CA ASP A 49 -26.54 -8.70 -10.14
C ASP A 49 -28.06 -8.44 -10.13
N ASP A 50 -28.89 -9.39 -10.60
CA ASP A 50 -30.35 -9.22 -10.56
C ASP A 50 -30.96 -9.56 -9.17
N LYS A 51 -30.21 -10.20 -8.27
CA LYS A 51 -30.68 -10.57 -6.93
C LYS A 51 -30.33 -9.55 -5.83
N THR A 52 -29.45 -8.59 -6.10
CA THR A 52 -29.02 -7.58 -5.11
C THR A 52 -30.04 -6.46 -4.88
N LYS A 53 -31.14 -6.41 -5.64
CA LYS A 53 -32.23 -5.44 -5.43
C LYS A 53 -33.36 -5.91 -4.51
N SER A 54 -33.38 -7.16 -4.03
CA SER A 54 -34.46 -7.63 -3.16
C SER A 54 -34.03 -8.69 -2.15
N LEU A 55 -33.27 -8.33 -1.11
CA LEU A 55 -33.05 -9.24 0.02
C LEU A 55 -33.07 -8.48 1.35
N ASN A 56 -34.29 -8.16 1.78
CA ASN A 56 -34.64 -8.15 3.20
C ASN A 56 -35.02 -9.60 3.58
N GLN A 57 -34.52 -10.04 4.74
CA GLN A 57 -34.88 -11.25 5.50
C GLN A 57 -34.36 -12.62 5.01
N SER A 58 -33.51 -13.19 5.87
CA SER A 58 -33.26 -14.62 6.17
C SER A 58 -32.81 -15.59 5.07
N SER A 59 -31.74 -16.32 5.42
CA SER A 59 -31.06 -17.42 4.71
C SER A 59 -30.14 -17.01 3.56
N ASP A 60 -28.83 -17.01 3.82
CA ASP A 60 -27.97 -18.02 3.19
C ASP A 60 -26.56 -18.06 3.81
N ASN A 61 -26.41 -18.77 4.93
CA ASN A 61 -25.07 -19.11 5.46
C ASN A 61 -24.28 -19.94 4.44
N SER A 62 -24.95 -20.64 3.51
CA SER A 62 -24.34 -21.54 2.54
C SER A 62 -23.60 -20.80 1.42
N THR A 63 -24.22 -19.75 0.88
CA THR A 63 -23.67 -18.90 -0.20
C THR A 63 -22.49 -18.05 0.30
N TRP A 64 -22.53 -17.67 1.58
CA TRP A 64 -21.43 -16.98 2.27
C TRP A 64 -20.24 -17.90 2.55
N ILE A 65 -20.46 -19.12 3.06
CA ILE A 65 -19.40 -20.12 3.25
C ILE A 65 -18.74 -20.50 1.91
N GLN A 66 -19.51 -20.55 0.83
CA GLN A 66 -18.97 -20.77 -0.52
C GLN A 66 -18.06 -19.64 -0.99
N ALA A 67 -18.48 -18.39 -0.84
CA ALA A 67 -17.64 -17.23 -1.22
C ALA A 67 -16.33 -17.16 -0.40
N ILE A 68 -16.38 -17.63 0.86
CA ILE A 68 -15.20 -17.74 1.73
C ILE A 68 -14.27 -18.86 1.26
N ALA A 69 -14.81 -20.05 0.98
CA ALA A 69 -14.03 -21.17 0.48
C ALA A 69 -13.39 -20.85 -0.89
N GLU A 70 -14.08 -20.11 -1.75
CA GLU A 70 -13.54 -19.64 -3.03
C GLU A 70 -12.43 -18.59 -2.84
N ALA A 71 -12.60 -17.66 -1.89
CA ALA A 71 -11.56 -16.68 -1.54
C ALA A 71 -10.33 -17.34 -0.92
N GLU A 72 -10.51 -18.32 -0.03
CA GLU A 72 -9.42 -19.11 0.56
C GLU A 72 -8.73 -20.00 -0.47
N ASN A 73 -9.45 -20.51 -1.49
CA ASN A 73 -8.87 -21.32 -2.56
C ASN A 73 -8.05 -20.50 -3.56
N LEU A 74 -8.47 -19.27 -3.89
CA LEU A 74 -7.68 -18.35 -4.74
C LEU A 74 -6.38 -17.90 -4.07
N VAL A 75 -6.41 -17.80 -2.73
CA VAL A 75 -5.29 -17.41 -1.85
C VAL A 75 -4.48 -18.65 -1.41
N ASN A 76 -4.87 -19.86 -1.81
CA ASN A 76 -4.08 -21.08 -1.58
C ASN A 76 -3.68 -21.66 -2.94
N HIS A 77 -2.76 -20.99 -3.63
CA HIS A 77 -2.17 -21.54 -4.86
C HIS A 77 -1.25 -22.73 -4.51
N LYS A 78 -1.85 -23.92 -4.39
CA LYS A 78 -1.13 -25.21 -4.32
C LYS A 78 -0.52 -25.52 -5.70
N GLY A 79 0.63 -24.94 -6.01
CA GLY A 79 1.34 -25.27 -7.26
C GLY A 79 2.57 -24.45 -7.62
N GLY A 80 2.84 -23.31 -6.96
CA GLY A 80 4.06 -22.54 -7.19
C GLY A 80 5.22 -23.04 -6.32
N SER A 81 6.45 -23.03 -6.83
CA SER A 81 7.65 -23.08 -6.00
C SER A 81 7.51 -22.05 -4.86
N HIS A 82 7.85 -22.43 -3.63
CA HIS A 82 7.77 -21.52 -2.48
C HIS A 82 8.88 -20.46 -2.60
N ILE A 83 8.62 -19.41 -3.38
CA ILE A 83 9.53 -18.29 -3.58
C ILE A 83 9.46 -17.37 -2.36
N ASP A 84 10.55 -17.19 -1.62
CA ASP A 84 10.57 -16.20 -0.54
C ASP A 84 10.56 -14.77 -1.12
N PRO A 85 9.50 -13.96 -0.90
CA PRO A 85 9.43 -12.59 -1.42
C PRO A 85 10.61 -11.72 -1.00
N ALA A 86 11.15 -11.92 0.21
CA ALA A 86 12.28 -11.15 0.70
C ALA A 86 13.60 -11.55 0.02
N GLN A 87 13.74 -12.80 -0.41
CA GLN A 87 14.94 -13.29 -1.08
C GLN A 87 15.06 -12.71 -2.50
N LEU A 88 13.94 -12.54 -3.22
CA LEU A 88 13.93 -11.98 -4.57
C LEU A 88 14.55 -10.58 -4.65
N VAL A 89 14.30 -9.74 -3.64
CA VAL A 89 14.80 -8.35 -3.57
C VAL A 89 15.79 -8.15 -2.41
N GLY A 90 16.38 -9.24 -1.93
CA GLY A 90 17.16 -9.25 -0.68
C GLY A 90 18.38 -8.34 -0.73
N LYS A 91 19.05 -8.26 -1.89
CA LYS A 91 20.17 -7.32 -2.11
C LYS A 91 19.71 -5.87 -1.97
N ASP A 92 18.64 -5.50 -2.66
CA ASP A 92 18.10 -4.13 -2.64
C ASP A 92 17.60 -3.73 -1.24
N LEU A 93 16.97 -4.66 -0.50
CA LEU A 93 16.58 -4.45 0.90
C LEU A 93 17.77 -4.30 1.84
N THR A 94 18.86 -5.03 1.61
CA THR A 94 20.08 -4.93 2.43
C THR A 94 20.73 -3.55 2.26
N ASP A 95 20.78 -3.06 1.01
CA ASP A 95 21.36 -1.75 0.69
C ASP A 95 20.45 -0.58 1.14
N LEU A 96 19.13 -0.77 1.18
CA LEU A 96 18.15 0.26 1.56
C LEU A 96 18.46 0.93 2.91
N THR A 97 18.72 0.14 3.95
CA THR A 97 18.99 0.70 5.29
C THR A 97 20.29 1.51 5.30
N LYS A 98 21.30 1.07 4.56
CA LYS A 98 22.57 1.81 4.41
C LYS A 98 22.36 3.13 3.68
N ASN A 99 21.60 3.11 2.59
CA ASN A 99 21.31 4.29 1.78
C ASN A 99 20.47 5.32 2.54
N ILE A 100 19.44 4.89 3.27
CA ILE A 100 18.66 5.77 4.14
C ILE A 100 19.58 6.42 5.18
N LYS A 101 20.44 5.63 5.86
CA LYS A 101 21.39 6.19 6.84
C LYS A 101 22.33 7.25 6.25
N GLN A 102 22.69 7.12 4.97
CA GLN A 102 23.46 8.14 4.24
C GLN A 102 22.64 9.41 3.96
N LEU A 103 21.37 9.27 3.56
CA LEU A 103 20.46 10.41 3.32
C LEU A 103 20.16 11.24 4.57
N LEU A 104 20.16 10.57 5.74
CA LEU A 104 19.86 11.18 7.04
C LEU A 104 21.05 11.84 7.73
N GLY A 105 22.21 11.89 7.07
CA GLY A 105 23.40 12.56 7.61
C GLY A 105 23.12 14.01 8.00
N SER A 106 23.46 14.35 9.26
CA SER A 106 23.38 15.71 9.80
C SER A 106 24.68 16.08 10.50
N LYS A 107 25.09 17.34 10.40
CA LYS A 107 26.23 17.90 11.16
C LYS A 107 25.93 17.98 12.66
N HIS A 108 24.65 18.04 13.04
CA HIS A 108 24.25 18.11 14.44
C HIS A 108 24.20 16.70 15.06
N PRO A 109 25.03 16.38 16.08
CA PRO A 109 25.15 15.03 16.62
C PRO A 109 23.83 14.46 17.15
N MET A 110 23.08 15.26 17.92
CA MET A 110 21.78 14.83 18.46
C MET A 110 20.77 14.48 17.36
N LEU A 111 20.59 15.36 16.37
CA LEU A 111 19.68 15.12 15.25
C LEU A 111 20.07 13.86 14.46
N ASN A 112 21.38 13.62 14.26
CA ASN A 112 21.88 12.42 13.62
C ASN A 112 21.56 11.14 14.44
N THR A 113 21.64 11.20 15.76
CA THR A 113 21.26 10.09 16.66
C THR A 113 19.76 9.82 16.61
N VAL A 114 18.93 10.86 16.79
CA VAL A 114 17.47 10.71 16.84
C VAL A 114 16.94 10.19 15.51
N ASN A 115 17.36 10.76 14.38
CA ASN A 115 16.85 10.33 13.07
C ASN A 115 17.21 8.89 12.70
N LYS A 116 18.30 8.35 13.24
CA LYS A 116 18.74 6.97 12.99
C LYS A 116 18.11 5.96 13.94
N TYR A 117 17.42 6.42 14.98
CA TYR A 117 16.89 5.59 16.06
C TYR A 117 16.04 4.42 15.53
N TYR A 118 15.01 4.72 14.73
CA TYR A 118 14.12 3.69 14.18
C TYR A 118 14.69 2.90 12.99
N PHE A 119 15.77 3.36 12.37
CA PHE A 119 16.50 2.61 11.34
C PHE A 119 17.58 1.68 11.90
N ASN A 120 17.87 1.78 13.20
CA ASN A 120 18.76 0.86 13.90
C ASN A 120 17.98 -0.32 14.50
N ALA A 121 16.70 -0.13 14.82
CA ALA A 121 15.80 -1.23 15.19
C ALA A 121 15.41 -2.04 13.94
N GLN A 122 15.47 -3.37 14.02
CA GLN A 122 15.04 -4.25 12.93
C GLN A 122 13.54 -4.07 12.64
N GLY A 123 13.21 -3.39 11.54
CA GLY A 123 11.87 -3.35 10.98
C GLY A 123 11.70 -4.46 9.95
N LYS A 124 10.45 -4.93 9.74
CA LYS A 124 10.14 -5.92 8.69
C LYS A 124 10.25 -5.34 7.25
N HIS A 125 10.52 -4.04 7.11
CA HIS A 125 10.64 -3.28 5.85
C HIS A 125 9.61 -3.67 4.76
N ILE A 126 8.36 -3.95 5.18
CA ILE A 126 7.31 -4.45 4.29
C ILE A 126 6.98 -3.45 3.18
N ARG A 127 6.96 -2.15 3.49
CA ARG A 127 6.64 -1.10 2.51
C ARG A 127 7.69 -1.03 1.40
N PRO A 128 9.00 -0.93 1.70
CA PRO A 128 10.04 -1.09 0.69
C PRO A 128 9.97 -2.39 -0.11
N LEU A 129 9.75 -3.53 0.57
CA LEU A 129 9.63 -4.83 -0.07
C LEU A 129 8.52 -4.82 -1.14
N ILE A 130 7.34 -4.28 -0.81
CA ILE A 130 6.22 -4.16 -1.75
C ILE A 130 6.60 -3.29 -2.95
N VAL A 131 7.25 -2.13 -2.73
CA VAL A 131 7.68 -1.22 -3.81
C VAL A 131 8.67 -1.90 -4.75
N LEU A 132 9.65 -2.63 -4.20
CA LEU A 132 10.67 -3.32 -4.98
C LEU A 132 10.08 -4.51 -5.78
N LEU A 133 9.22 -5.32 -5.16
CA LEU A 133 8.52 -6.40 -5.86
C LEU A 133 7.60 -5.87 -6.95
N MET A 134 6.86 -4.79 -6.70
CA MET A 134 6.01 -4.15 -7.73
C MET A 134 6.85 -3.62 -8.89
N SER A 135 8.01 -3.02 -8.59
CA SER A 135 8.96 -2.54 -9.60
C SER A 135 9.43 -3.68 -10.51
N GLN A 136 9.75 -4.84 -9.92
CA GLN A 136 10.19 -6.01 -10.67
C GLN A 136 9.04 -6.66 -11.45
N ALA A 137 7.85 -6.81 -10.85
CA ALA A 137 6.66 -7.39 -11.49
C ALA A 137 6.19 -6.57 -12.69
N THR A 138 6.34 -5.25 -12.65
CA THR A 138 5.97 -4.34 -13.74
C THR A 138 7.10 -4.10 -14.74
N SER A 139 8.30 -4.64 -14.53
CA SER A 139 9.45 -4.42 -15.43
C SER A 139 9.18 -4.91 -16.86
N ILE A 140 8.45 -6.02 -17.00
CA ILE A 140 8.06 -6.63 -18.29
C ILE A 140 6.64 -6.27 -18.74
N ALA A 141 5.94 -5.39 -18.01
CA ALA A 141 4.60 -4.94 -18.36
C ALA A 141 4.61 -3.92 -19.51
N PRO A 142 3.47 -3.70 -20.20
CA PRO A 142 3.37 -2.70 -21.26
C PRO A 142 3.88 -1.32 -20.84
N LYS A 143 4.65 -0.68 -21.72
CA LYS A 143 5.29 0.63 -21.51
C LYS A 143 4.77 1.67 -22.50
N HIS A 144 4.87 2.95 -22.15
CA HIS A 144 4.68 4.02 -23.14
C HIS A 144 5.78 3.96 -24.21
N HIS A 145 5.41 4.16 -25.49
CA HIS A 145 6.29 3.96 -26.65
C HIS A 145 7.52 4.90 -26.71
N ASN A 146 7.66 5.87 -25.80
CA ASN A 146 8.62 6.98 -25.91
C ASN A 146 9.59 7.14 -24.71
N ILE A 147 9.68 6.18 -23.78
CA ILE A 147 10.58 6.32 -22.62
C ILE A 147 11.89 5.57 -22.88
N THR A 148 12.92 6.31 -23.29
CA THR A 148 14.31 5.82 -23.29
C THR A 148 14.85 5.90 -21.86
N LEU A 149 15.21 4.75 -21.29
CA LEU A 149 15.70 4.61 -19.91
C LEU A 149 16.88 5.55 -19.54
N ALA A 150 17.64 6.03 -20.52
CA ALA A 150 18.95 6.68 -20.36
C ALA A 150 18.95 8.03 -19.62
N ASP A 151 17.88 8.81 -19.64
CA ASP A 151 17.89 10.21 -19.14
C ASP A 151 17.70 10.35 -17.62
N THR A 152 17.43 9.25 -16.91
CA THR A 152 16.92 9.32 -15.53
C THR A 152 18.01 9.38 -14.44
N TYR A 153 19.29 9.11 -14.75
CA TYR A 153 20.21 8.53 -13.75
C TYR A 153 21.21 9.46 -13.04
N GLN A 154 21.55 10.63 -13.58
CA GLN A 154 22.76 11.33 -13.11
C GLN A 154 22.62 12.10 -11.78
N ILE A 155 21.40 12.38 -11.30
CA ILE A 155 21.18 13.32 -10.17
C ILE A 155 20.59 12.66 -8.90
N ILE A 156 20.15 11.40 -8.99
CA ILE A 156 19.37 10.73 -7.92
C ILE A 156 20.20 10.53 -6.64
N ASP A 157 21.52 10.35 -6.76
CA ASP A 157 22.40 9.83 -5.68
C ASP A 157 23.34 10.86 -5.07
N ILE A 158 23.21 12.13 -5.45
CA ILE A 158 23.96 13.21 -4.80
C ILE A 158 23.57 13.23 -3.32
N SER A 159 24.50 13.41 -2.37
CA SER A 159 24.13 13.53 -0.95
C SER A 159 23.18 14.72 -0.72
N LEU A 160 22.23 14.60 0.20
CA LEU A 160 21.32 15.68 0.60
C LEU A 160 21.87 16.59 1.70
N THR A 161 23.01 16.24 2.28
CA THR A 161 23.65 17.06 3.30
C THR A 161 24.07 18.38 2.67
N PRO A 162 23.53 19.53 3.11
CA PRO A 162 23.97 20.79 2.54
C PRO A 162 25.42 21.03 2.93
N GLN A 163 26.29 21.29 1.94
CA GLN A 163 27.20 22.41 2.06
C GLN A 163 26.34 23.70 2.08
N LEU A 164 25.58 23.92 3.15
CA LEU A 164 25.20 25.27 3.56
C LEU A 164 26.44 25.82 4.28
N SER A 165 27.50 26.01 3.51
CA SER A 165 28.64 26.83 3.90
C SER A 165 28.40 28.17 3.23
N LEU A 166 27.76 29.09 3.95
CA LEU A 166 28.09 30.50 3.77
C LEU A 166 29.57 30.59 4.14
N ASN A 167 30.42 30.60 3.12
CA ASN A 167 31.89 30.67 3.20
C ASN A 167 32.57 29.47 3.88
N GLU A 168 33.27 28.65 3.09
CA GLU A 168 34.65 28.23 3.36
C GLU A 168 35.16 27.27 2.28
N GLY A 169 36.47 27.34 2.03
CA GLY A 169 37.13 26.95 0.79
C GLY A 169 36.97 25.49 0.38
N MET A 170 36.97 25.29 -0.94
CA MET A 170 37.04 24.00 -1.58
C MET A 170 38.42 23.37 -1.41
N ALA A 171 38.60 22.51 -0.41
CA ALA A 171 39.67 21.52 -0.39
C ALA A 171 39.27 20.32 0.48
N GLY A 172 39.23 19.12 -0.11
CA GLY A 172 39.41 17.88 0.65
C GLY A 172 38.20 16.99 0.96
N VAL A 173 37.08 17.08 0.21
CA VAL A 173 36.09 15.99 0.21
C VAL A 173 36.13 15.36 -1.17
N ASP A 174 36.40 14.05 -1.25
CA ASP A 174 36.37 13.28 -2.48
C ASP A 174 34.95 13.36 -3.09
N ARG A 175 34.83 14.08 -4.21
CA ARG A 175 33.56 14.50 -4.84
C ARG A 175 33.13 13.57 -5.97
N ASP A 176 33.93 12.56 -6.31
CA ASP A 176 33.83 11.88 -7.60
C ASP A 176 33.11 10.52 -7.58
N THR A 177 32.56 10.10 -6.45
CA THR A 177 31.69 8.91 -6.40
C THR A 177 30.39 9.16 -5.63
N PRO A 178 29.36 9.74 -6.28
CA PRO A 178 28.00 9.44 -5.89
C PRO A 178 27.86 7.91 -5.84
N ALA A 179 27.19 7.36 -4.83
CA ALA A 179 26.86 5.94 -4.82
C ALA A 179 26.06 5.65 -6.09
N ARG A 180 26.71 5.19 -7.17
CA ARG A 180 26.04 4.98 -8.45
C ARG A 180 25.05 3.85 -8.25
N TYR A 181 23.76 4.15 -8.32
CA TYR A 181 22.75 3.11 -8.46
C TYR A 181 22.89 2.58 -9.87
N LEU A 182 23.66 1.50 -10.01
CA LEU A 182 23.64 0.71 -11.22
C LEU A 182 22.34 -0.10 -11.22
N PRO A 183 21.64 -0.23 -12.37
CA PRO A 183 20.57 -1.21 -12.48
C PRO A 183 21.09 -2.58 -12.01
N THR A 184 20.46 -3.19 -11.00
CA THR A 184 20.74 -4.58 -10.65
C THR A 184 19.97 -5.48 -11.60
N PHE A 185 20.70 -6.39 -12.25
CA PHE A 185 20.15 -7.42 -13.13
C PHE A 185 19.72 -8.62 -12.29
N SER A 186 18.48 -9.07 -12.44
CA SER A 186 18.11 -10.45 -12.05
C SER A 186 18.48 -11.42 -13.17
N THR A 187 18.58 -12.70 -12.85
CA THR A 187 18.83 -13.80 -13.79
C THR A 187 17.80 -13.89 -14.92
N ASP A 188 16.64 -13.24 -14.78
CA ASP A 188 15.49 -13.33 -15.69
C ASP A 188 15.28 -12.04 -16.50
N ASN A 189 16.31 -11.21 -16.65
CA ASN A 189 16.24 -9.93 -17.39
C ASN A 189 15.26 -8.90 -16.80
N THR A 190 14.73 -9.14 -15.59
CA THR A 190 13.97 -8.16 -14.82
C THR A 190 14.94 -7.23 -14.08
N PHE A 191 14.67 -5.93 -14.10
CA PHE A 191 15.51 -4.93 -13.43
C PHE A 191 14.66 -3.96 -12.62
N ILE A 192 15.19 -3.57 -11.46
CA ILE A 192 14.65 -2.46 -10.67
C ILE A 192 15.46 -1.22 -11.02
N LEU A 193 14.79 -0.09 -11.23
CA LEU A 193 15.42 1.18 -11.56
C LEU A 193 15.99 1.86 -10.30
N PRO A 194 17.10 2.61 -10.44
CA PRO A 194 17.59 3.54 -9.42
C PRO A 194 16.50 4.41 -8.78
N THR A 195 15.63 5.00 -9.61
CA THR A 195 14.49 5.81 -9.16
C THR A 195 13.50 5.00 -8.33
N GLN A 196 13.23 3.75 -8.69
CA GLN A 196 12.33 2.86 -7.97
C GLN A 196 12.92 2.43 -6.61
N ARG A 197 14.23 2.19 -6.51
CA ARG A 197 14.90 1.95 -5.22
C ARG A 197 14.84 3.20 -4.33
N ARG A 198 15.14 4.37 -4.90
CA ARG A 198 15.02 5.64 -4.18
C ARG A 198 13.60 5.89 -3.69
N LEU A 199 12.58 5.52 -4.47
CA LEU A 199 11.18 5.58 -4.06
C LEU A 199 10.89 4.65 -2.85
N ALA A 200 11.47 3.44 -2.82
CA ALA A 200 11.33 2.54 -1.67
C ALA A 200 11.91 3.16 -0.39
N GLU A 201 13.05 3.85 -0.50
CA GLU A 201 13.68 4.58 0.61
C GLU A 201 12.84 5.77 1.07
N ILE A 202 12.34 6.58 0.13
CA ILE A 202 11.44 7.71 0.42
C ILE A 202 10.18 7.21 1.14
N THR A 203 9.61 6.09 0.69
CA THR A 203 8.43 5.47 1.30
C THR A 203 8.68 5.11 2.76
N GLU A 204 9.83 4.49 3.07
CA GLU A 204 10.18 4.15 4.46
C GLU A 204 10.52 5.37 5.30
N MET A 205 11.13 6.41 4.71
CA MET A 205 11.40 7.68 5.40
C MET A 205 10.10 8.40 5.78
N ILE A 206 9.12 8.47 4.88
CA ILE A 206 7.79 9.05 5.16
C ILE A 206 7.09 8.24 6.26
N HIS A 207 7.10 6.91 6.16
CA HIS A 207 6.53 6.06 7.22
C HIS A 207 7.23 6.27 8.57
N THR A 208 8.55 6.35 8.58
CA THR A 208 9.31 6.50 9.83
C THR A 208 9.06 7.88 10.44
N ALA A 209 8.93 8.93 9.62
CA ALA A 209 8.55 10.25 10.10
C ALA A 209 7.18 10.24 10.79
N SER A 210 6.19 9.55 10.22
CA SER A 210 4.87 9.43 10.83
C SER A 210 4.95 8.76 12.20
N LEU A 211 5.79 7.74 12.37
CA LEU A 211 5.98 7.09 13.68
C LEU A 211 6.53 8.04 14.76
N PHE A 212 7.47 8.92 14.41
CA PHE A 212 7.98 9.94 15.34
C PHE A 212 6.89 10.91 15.80
N HIS A 213 5.99 11.30 14.89
CA HIS A 213 4.87 12.18 15.21
C HIS A 213 3.79 11.44 16.01
N ASP A 214 3.41 10.22 15.59
CA ASP A 214 2.43 9.36 16.26
C ASP A 214 2.82 9.09 17.73
N ASP A 215 4.10 8.83 18.01
CA ASP A 215 4.57 8.59 19.37
C ASP A 215 4.30 9.76 20.33
N VAL A 216 4.34 10.99 19.82
CA VAL A 216 4.02 12.20 20.59
C VAL A 216 2.52 12.41 20.71
N ILE A 217 1.77 12.17 19.63
CA ILE A 217 0.30 12.34 19.59
C ILE A 217 -0.38 11.33 20.51
N ASP A 218 0.04 10.06 20.45
CA ASP A 218 -0.56 8.95 21.19
C ASP A 218 0.03 8.77 22.61
N ILE A 219 1.02 9.58 23.00
CA ILE A 219 1.77 9.45 24.26
C ILE A 219 2.27 8.01 24.44
N SER A 220 2.89 7.46 23.39
CA SER A 220 3.36 6.07 23.40
C SER A 220 4.58 5.93 24.30
N ASP A 221 4.65 4.86 25.10
CA ASP A 221 5.84 4.53 25.93
C ASP A 221 6.87 3.67 25.18
N SER A 222 6.43 2.90 24.19
CA SER A 222 7.29 1.95 23.45
C SER A 222 6.91 1.81 21.98
N ARG A 223 7.93 1.53 21.16
CA ARG A 223 7.82 1.32 19.70
C ARG A 223 8.86 0.29 19.26
N ARG A 224 8.45 -0.72 18.48
CA ARG A 224 9.33 -1.80 17.97
C ARG A 224 10.17 -2.47 19.07
N ASN A 225 9.56 -2.76 20.23
CA ASN A 225 10.20 -3.34 21.42
C ASN A 225 11.36 -2.49 22.00
N GLN A 226 11.38 -1.19 21.69
CA GLN A 226 12.28 -0.20 22.26
C GLN A 226 11.44 0.91 22.91
N PRO A 227 11.98 1.72 23.83
CA PRO A 227 11.29 2.93 24.27
C PRO A 227 10.97 3.82 23.07
N SER A 228 9.85 4.53 23.13
CA SER A 228 9.45 5.44 22.05
C SER A 228 10.38 6.66 21.99
N ALA A 229 10.40 7.33 20.83
CA ALA A 229 11.28 8.47 20.60
C ALA A 229 10.99 9.65 21.55
N ASN A 230 9.72 9.88 21.90
CA ASN A 230 9.31 10.90 22.87
C ASN A 230 9.81 10.58 24.29
N VAL A 231 9.85 9.30 24.68
CA VAL A 231 10.42 8.87 25.96
C VAL A 231 11.95 9.03 25.97
N CYS A 232 12.63 8.63 24.89
CA CYS A 232 14.08 8.70 24.81
C CYS A 232 14.63 10.13 24.70
N PHE A 233 13.97 11.00 23.92
CA PHE A 233 14.53 12.27 23.49
C PHE A 233 13.66 13.49 23.82
N GLY A 234 12.45 13.27 24.36
CA GLY A 234 11.46 14.29 24.60
C GLY A 234 10.63 14.66 23.37
N ASN A 235 9.41 15.16 23.60
CA ASN A 235 8.45 15.48 22.53
C ASN A 235 9.03 16.42 21.46
N LYS A 236 9.76 17.46 21.88
CA LYS A 236 10.35 18.44 20.95
C LYS A 236 11.32 17.78 19.96
N MET A 237 12.16 16.86 20.43
CA MET A 237 13.12 16.20 19.56
C MET A 237 12.47 15.18 18.64
N ALA A 238 11.44 14.47 19.12
CA ALA A 238 10.66 13.55 18.30
C ALA A 238 9.96 14.29 17.13
N ILE A 239 9.31 15.43 17.42
CA ILE A 239 8.68 16.27 16.39
C ILE A 239 9.69 16.73 15.34
N LEU A 240 10.81 17.33 15.79
CA LEU A 240 11.86 17.85 14.89
C LEU A 240 12.53 16.74 14.06
N ALA A 241 12.64 15.53 14.59
CA ALA A 241 13.16 14.38 13.86
C ALA A 241 12.21 13.93 12.75
N GLY A 242 10.90 13.89 13.04
CA GLY A 242 9.86 13.65 12.02
C GLY A 242 9.90 14.71 10.92
N ASP A 243 9.98 15.99 11.29
CA ASP A 243 10.06 17.11 10.33
C ASP A 243 11.31 17.02 9.44
N PHE A 244 12.46 16.69 10.03
CA PHE A 244 13.70 16.51 9.29
C PHE A 244 13.63 15.34 8.31
N LEU A 245 13.02 14.22 8.72
CA LEU A 245 12.80 13.06 7.85
C LEU A 245 11.91 13.41 6.65
N LEU A 246 10.79 14.11 6.88
CA LEU A 246 9.91 14.59 5.81
C LEU A 246 10.62 15.56 4.87
N ALA A 247 11.44 16.48 5.40
CA ALA A 247 12.24 17.39 4.59
C ALA A 247 13.22 16.62 3.69
N ARG A 248 13.95 15.65 4.24
CA ARG A 248 14.88 14.81 3.46
C ARG A 248 14.14 13.95 2.43
N ALA A 249 12.99 13.38 2.78
CA ALA A 249 12.15 12.62 1.86
C ALA A 249 11.68 13.50 0.70
N SER A 250 11.28 14.75 0.98
CA SER A 250 10.81 15.71 -0.02
C SER A 250 11.90 16.10 -1.02
N VAL A 251 13.14 16.32 -0.57
CA VAL A 251 14.24 16.62 -1.50
C VAL A 251 14.63 15.38 -2.31
N ALA A 252 14.65 14.19 -1.70
CA ALA A 252 14.87 12.94 -2.43
C ALA A 252 13.77 12.70 -3.50
N LEU A 253 12.51 12.98 -3.15
CA LEU A 253 11.36 12.89 -4.04
C LEU A 253 11.47 13.87 -5.21
N ALA A 254 11.85 15.13 -4.97
CA ALA A 254 12.07 16.13 -6.01
C ALA A 254 13.19 15.72 -7.00
N ARG A 255 14.19 14.97 -6.53
CA ARG A 255 15.29 14.44 -7.37
C ARG A 255 14.89 13.27 -8.24
N LEU A 256 13.72 12.66 -8.03
CA LEU A 256 13.17 11.69 -8.98
C LEU A 256 12.73 12.34 -10.30
N ARG A 257 12.57 13.67 -10.33
CA ARG A 257 12.23 14.47 -11.52
C ARG A 257 10.99 13.97 -12.30
N ASN A 258 10.04 13.38 -11.59
CA ASN A 258 8.76 12.95 -12.13
C ASN A 258 7.62 13.67 -11.37
N PRO A 259 6.94 14.67 -11.98
CA PRO A 259 5.91 15.47 -11.31
C PRO A 259 4.75 14.64 -10.76
N GLU A 260 4.31 13.61 -11.50
CA GLU A 260 3.22 12.73 -11.06
C GLU A 260 3.60 11.95 -9.80
N VAL A 261 4.83 11.43 -9.75
CA VAL A 261 5.36 10.73 -8.56
C VAL A 261 5.49 11.69 -7.38
N ILE A 262 5.96 12.92 -7.62
CA ILE A 262 6.06 13.95 -6.58
C ILE A 262 4.68 14.25 -6.01
N GLU A 263 3.67 14.45 -6.86
CA GLU A 263 2.29 14.74 -6.46
C GLU A 263 1.67 13.57 -5.69
N LEU A 264 1.85 12.34 -6.16
CA LEU A 264 1.38 11.13 -5.47
C LEU A 264 1.89 11.06 -4.04
N LEU A 265 3.20 11.22 -3.83
CA LEU A 265 3.81 11.07 -2.51
C LEU A 265 3.57 12.29 -1.61
N ALA A 266 3.47 13.50 -2.17
CA ALA A 266 3.03 14.68 -1.44
C ALA A 266 1.58 14.52 -0.94
N THR A 267 0.71 13.93 -1.77
CA THR A 267 -0.67 13.60 -1.39
C THR A 267 -0.70 12.56 -0.28
N VAL A 268 0.25 11.62 -0.22
CA VAL A 268 0.36 10.70 0.93
C VAL A 268 0.61 11.46 2.21
N ILE A 269 1.55 12.42 2.22
CA ILE A 269 1.87 13.22 3.42
C ILE A 269 0.60 13.96 3.90
N ALA A 270 -0.17 14.55 2.99
CA ALA A 270 -1.45 15.17 3.31
C ALA A 270 -2.46 14.16 3.89
N ASN A 271 -2.63 12.99 3.25
CA ASN A 271 -3.53 11.93 3.73
C ASN A 271 -3.17 11.47 5.15
N LEU A 272 -1.89 11.30 5.46
CA LEU A 272 -1.45 10.88 6.81
C LEU A 272 -1.93 11.89 7.86
N VAL A 273 -1.73 13.18 7.60
CA VAL A 273 -2.18 14.26 8.50
C VAL A 273 -3.71 14.31 8.58
N GLU A 274 -4.41 14.27 7.44
CA GLU A 274 -5.88 14.26 7.41
C GLU A 274 -6.47 13.07 8.16
N GLY A 275 -5.86 11.89 8.03
CA GLY A 275 -6.22 10.67 8.76
C GLY A 275 -6.13 10.83 10.28
N GLU A 276 -5.14 11.58 10.79
CA GLU A 276 -5.06 11.96 12.21
C GLU A 276 -6.18 12.93 12.60
N PHE A 277 -6.48 13.93 11.78
CA PHE A 277 -7.55 14.88 12.10
C PHE A 277 -8.96 14.27 12.08
N MET A 278 -9.18 13.22 11.27
CA MET A 278 -10.42 12.45 11.29
C MET A 278 -10.70 11.79 12.66
N GLN A 279 -9.66 11.58 13.48
CA GLN A 279 -9.76 11.09 14.86
C GLN A 279 -10.21 12.18 15.85
N LEU A 280 -9.92 13.45 15.55
CA LEU A 280 -10.15 14.58 16.45
C LEU A 280 -11.56 15.19 16.33
N LYS A 281 -12.21 15.08 15.17
CA LYS A 281 -13.49 15.77 14.90
C LYS A 281 -14.73 14.87 15.01
N SER A 282 -15.62 15.22 15.94
CA SER A 282 -17.01 14.73 16.01
C SER A 282 -17.94 15.62 15.15
N THR A 283 -17.76 15.65 13.83
CA THR A 283 -18.64 16.46 12.96
C THR A 283 -19.59 15.61 12.13
N GLN A 284 -20.85 16.09 12.09
CA GLN A 284 -21.96 15.65 11.25
C GLN A 284 -21.47 15.48 9.81
N THR A 285 -21.40 14.24 9.36
CA THR A 285 -21.16 13.86 7.96
C THR A 285 -22.21 12.80 7.65
N ASP A 286 -22.76 12.81 6.44
CA ASP A 286 -23.76 11.80 6.00
C ASP A 286 -23.18 10.38 5.86
N LYS A 287 -21.88 10.21 6.13
CA LYS A 287 -21.18 8.93 6.09
C LYS A 287 -21.46 8.14 7.37
N THR A 288 -21.66 6.83 7.20
CA THR A 288 -21.71 5.90 8.31
C THR A 288 -20.37 5.87 9.07
N ILE A 289 -20.40 5.46 10.33
CA ILE A 289 -19.19 5.33 11.15
C ILE A 289 -18.21 4.32 10.53
N PHE A 290 -18.73 3.28 9.87
CA PHE A 290 -17.91 2.28 9.20
C PHE A 290 -17.21 2.84 7.95
N GLU A 291 -17.89 3.66 7.13
CA GLU A 291 -17.27 4.34 5.99
C GLU A 291 -16.16 5.29 6.43
N ARG A 292 -16.39 6.04 7.51
CA ARG A 292 -15.36 6.90 8.11
C ARG A 292 -14.15 6.10 8.60
N TYR A 293 -14.38 4.93 9.18
CA TYR A 293 -13.30 4.02 9.58
C TYR A 293 -12.48 3.56 8.36
N ILE A 294 -13.13 3.11 7.27
CA ILE A 294 -12.43 2.68 6.05
C ILE A 294 -11.66 3.82 5.41
N GLU A 295 -12.24 5.02 5.36
CA GLU A 295 -11.57 6.22 4.84
C GLU A 295 -10.35 6.59 5.68
N LYS A 296 -10.48 6.60 7.01
CA LYS A 296 -9.34 6.81 7.92
C LYS A 296 -8.24 5.77 7.69
N THR A 297 -8.61 4.50 7.62
CA THR A 297 -7.68 3.38 7.40
C THR A 297 -6.99 3.48 6.03
N TYR A 298 -7.70 3.95 5.01
CA TYR A 298 -7.09 4.29 3.74
C TYR A 298 -6.06 5.42 3.91
N MET A 299 -6.45 6.53 4.52
CA MET A 299 -5.60 7.71 4.65
C MET A 299 -4.32 7.43 5.48
N LYS A 300 -4.46 6.84 6.66
CA LYS A 300 -3.36 6.57 7.61
C LYS A 300 -2.44 5.43 7.19
N THR A 301 -2.98 4.40 6.53
CA THR A 301 -2.22 3.16 6.27
C THR A 301 -2.12 2.83 4.78
N ALA A 302 -3.25 2.66 4.09
CA ALA A 302 -3.24 2.12 2.73
C ALA A 302 -2.75 3.11 1.66
N SER A 303 -2.88 4.42 1.90
CA SER A 303 -2.58 5.47 0.92
C SER A 303 -1.11 5.48 0.54
N LEU A 304 -0.21 5.32 1.51
CA LEU A 304 1.23 5.23 1.30
C LEU A 304 1.58 4.01 0.43
N ILE A 305 1.03 2.83 0.74
CA ILE A 305 1.31 1.61 -0.01
C ILE A 305 0.75 1.71 -1.45
N ALA A 306 -0.51 2.16 -1.59
CA ALA A 306 -1.18 2.31 -2.88
C ALA A 306 -0.44 3.26 -3.81
N LYS A 307 -0.13 4.46 -3.31
CA LYS A 307 0.52 5.51 -4.11
C LYS A 307 1.98 5.20 -4.39
N SER A 308 2.70 4.51 -3.49
CA SER A 308 4.06 4.03 -3.78
C SER A 308 4.07 2.90 -4.83
N CYS A 309 3.08 2.00 -4.84
CA CYS A 309 2.96 0.99 -5.91
C CYS A 309 2.70 1.65 -7.27
N ARG A 310 1.76 2.61 -7.34
CA ARG A 310 1.49 3.40 -8.55
C ARG A 310 2.74 4.14 -9.02
N ALA A 311 3.40 4.87 -8.12
CA ALA A 311 4.62 5.62 -8.39
C ALA A 311 5.75 4.71 -8.91
N SER A 312 5.89 3.49 -8.38
CA SER A 312 6.91 2.55 -8.87
C SER A 312 6.67 2.15 -10.33
N SER A 313 5.41 1.99 -10.74
CA SER A 313 5.03 1.67 -12.12
C SER A 313 5.23 2.85 -13.06
N VAL A 314 4.88 4.06 -12.61
CA VAL A 314 5.11 5.33 -13.33
C VAL A 314 6.60 5.55 -13.58
N LEU A 315 7.45 5.38 -12.56
CA LEU A 315 8.91 5.47 -12.71
C LEU A 315 9.47 4.40 -13.66
N GLY A 316 8.82 3.24 -13.72
CA GLY A 316 9.13 2.17 -14.67
C GLY A 316 8.63 2.40 -16.09
N GLY A 317 7.99 3.55 -16.37
CA GLY A 317 7.46 3.91 -17.68
C GLY A 317 6.24 3.10 -18.14
N CYS A 318 5.53 2.47 -17.20
CA CYS A 318 4.37 1.64 -17.51
C CYS A 318 3.18 2.49 -18.00
N THR A 319 2.23 1.85 -18.69
CA THR A 319 0.97 2.50 -19.06
C THR A 319 0.11 2.84 -17.83
N GLU A 320 -0.86 3.72 -18.03
CA GLU A 320 -1.83 4.10 -16.98
C GLU A 320 -2.59 2.89 -16.45
N GLU A 321 -2.98 1.93 -17.32
CA GLU A 321 -3.67 0.72 -16.87
C GLU A 321 -2.80 -0.12 -15.91
N VAL A 322 -1.50 -0.23 -16.19
CA VAL A 322 -0.55 -0.96 -15.32
C VAL A 322 -0.35 -0.21 -14.00
N ALA A 323 -0.26 1.14 -14.05
CA ALA A 323 -0.13 1.96 -12.86
C ALA A 323 -1.36 1.84 -11.94
N ASP A 324 -2.57 1.74 -12.51
CA ASP A 324 -3.82 1.54 -11.77
C ASP A 324 -3.94 0.14 -11.19
N ILE A 325 -3.46 -0.90 -11.90
CA ILE A 325 -3.32 -2.25 -11.34
C ILE A 325 -2.45 -2.21 -10.07
N ALA A 326 -1.28 -1.56 -10.16
CA ALA A 326 -0.36 -1.43 -9.03
C ALA A 326 -0.97 -0.65 -7.86
N TYR A 327 -1.69 0.44 -8.15
CA TYR A 327 -2.43 1.20 -7.15
C TYR A 327 -3.47 0.34 -6.42
N ASN A 328 -4.29 -0.41 -7.18
CA ASN A 328 -5.35 -1.24 -6.63
C ASN A 328 -4.82 -2.39 -5.79
N TYR A 329 -3.70 -2.99 -6.17
CA TYR A 329 -2.98 -3.93 -5.33
C TYR A 329 -2.60 -3.31 -3.98
N GLY A 330 -1.86 -2.19 -4.01
CA GLY A 330 -1.35 -1.56 -2.79
C GLY A 330 -2.46 -1.04 -1.87
N LYS A 331 -3.55 -0.50 -2.45
CA LYS A 331 -4.74 -0.05 -1.72
C LYS A 331 -5.37 -1.21 -0.95
N ASN A 332 -5.66 -2.30 -1.64
CA ASN A 332 -6.35 -3.43 -1.00
C ASN A 332 -5.44 -4.16 -0.01
N LEU A 333 -4.15 -4.36 -0.33
CA LEU A 333 -3.20 -4.94 0.61
C LEU A 333 -3.06 -4.09 1.88
N GLY A 334 -2.98 -2.76 1.74
CA GLY A 334 -2.88 -1.85 2.89
C GLY A 334 -4.12 -1.86 3.78
N LEU A 335 -5.32 -1.91 3.20
CA LEU A 335 -6.57 -2.05 3.96
C LEU A 335 -6.63 -3.40 4.69
N ALA A 336 -6.30 -4.50 4.01
CA ALA A 336 -6.23 -5.82 4.62
C ALA A 336 -5.21 -5.87 5.77
N PHE A 337 -4.05 -5.24 5.60
CA PHE A 337 -3.01 -5.19 6.61
C PHE A 337 -3.53 -4.55 7.91
N GLN A 338 -4.19 -3.40 7.82
CA GLN A 338 -4.74 -2.72 9.00
C GLN A 338 -5.89 -3.51 9.64
N LEU A 339 -6.80 -4.08 8.85
CA LEU A 339 -7.88 -4.91 9.39
C LEU A 339 -7.36 -6.11 10.19
N VAL A 340 -6.25 -6.71 9.76
CA VAL A 340 -5.60 -7.78 10.51
C VAL A 340 -4.90 -7.24 11.77
N ASP A 341 -4.30 -6.04 11.74
CA ASP A 341 -3.70 -5.42 12.95
C ASP A 341 -4.79 -5.19 14.01
N ASP A 342 -5.91 -4.62 13.59
CA ASP A 342 -7.07 -4.35 14.45
C ASP A 342 -7.63 -5.66 15.05
N MET A 343 -7.61 -6.77 14.30
CA MET A 343 -8.03 -8.07 14.82
C MET A 343 -7.02 -8.65 15.83
N LEU A 344 -5.71 -8.50 15.58
CA LEU A 344 -4.66 -9.01 16.46
C LEU A 344 -4.64 -8.31 17.83
N ASP A 345 -5.07 -7.05 17.92
CA ASP A 345 -5.22 -6.33 19.20
C ASP A 345 -6.22 -7.01 20.17
N PHE A 346 -7.15 -7.81 19.64
CA PHE A 346 -8.11 -8.60 20.42
C PHE A 346 -7.68 -10.05 20.62
N MET A 347 -7.00 -10.67 19.65
CA MET A 347 -6.71 -12.11 19.67
C MET A 347 -5.50 -12.51 20.53
N VAL A 348 -4.51 -11.64 20.69
CA VAL A 348 -3.22 -12.04 21.26
C VAL A 348 -3.12 -11.64 22.73
N SER A 349 -2.63 -12.56 23.58
CA SER A 349 -2.37 -12.31 25.00
C SER A 349 -1.19 -11.36 25.22
N GLN A 350 -1.14 -10.69 26.38
CA GLN A 350 -0.09 -9.71 26.76
C GLN A 350 1.34 -10.21 26.52
N THR A 351 1.55 -11.53 26.59
CA THR A 351 2.84 -12.20 26.48
C THR A 351 3.41 -12.27 25.06
N GLU A 352 2.62 -12.19 23.99
CA GLU A 352 3.10 -12.45 22.62
C GLU A 352 3.33 -11.19 21.77
N LEU A 353 2.64 -10.08 22.05
CA LEU A 353 2.60 -8.91 21.16
C LEU A 353 3.51 -7.74 21.59
N GLY A 354 4.08 -7.76 22.80
CA GLY A 354 4.93 -6.68 23.30
C GLY A 354 4.20 -5.35 23.53
N LYS A 355 2.86 -5.36 23.49
CA LYS A 355 1.96 -4.24 23.81
C LYS A 355 0.89 -4.70 24.81
N PRO A 356 0.37 -3.80 25.67
CA PRO A 356 -0.77 -4.13 26.51
C PRO A 356 -1.99 -4.44 25.63
N VAL A 357 -2.65 -5.57 25.87
CA VAL A 357 -3.81 -6.02 25.09
C VAL A 357 -4.94 -4.97 25.18
N GLY A 358 -5.62 -4.69 24.06
CA GLY A 358 -6.64 -3.65 23.98
C GLY A 358 -6.05 -2.25 23.97
N ALA A 359 -4.89 -2.07 23.32
CA ALA A 359 -4.22 -0.77 23.26
C ALA A 359 -5.11 0.25 22.53
N ASP A 360 -5.80 -0.18 21.47
CA ASP A 360 -6.67 0.70 20.68
C ASP A 360 -7.85 1.20 21.51
N LEU A 361 -8.47 0.32 22.30
CA LEU A 361 -9.56 0.69 23.20
C LEU A 361 -9.11 1.69 24.27
N LYS A 362 -7.90 1.53 24.82
CA LYS A 362 -7.32 2.47 25.79
C LYS A 362 -7.02 3.84 25.19
N LEU A 363 -6.72 3.89 23.89
CA LEU A 363 -6.59 5.12 23.11
C LEU A 363 -7.95 5.71 22.68
N GLY A 364 -9.06 5.08 23.07
CA GLY A 364 -10.40 5.55 22.75
C GLY A 364 -10.85 5.23 21.32
N LEU A 365 -10.21 4.26 20.66
CA LEU A 365 -10.42 3.92 19.25
C LEU A 365 -11.37 2.74 19.10
N ALA A 366 -12.45 2.93 18.32
CA ALA A 366 -13.33 1.85 17.88
C ALA A 366 -12.90 1.36 16.49
N THR A 367 -12.27 0.19 16.43
CA THR A 367 -11.79 -0.46 15.20
C THR A 367 -12.83 -1.44 14.64
N ALA A 368 -12.55 -2.03 13.46
CA ALA A 368 -13.51 -2.89 12.76
C ALA A 368 -14.18 -3.98 13.63
N PRO A 369 -13.47 -4.72 14.51
CA PRO A 369 -14.10 -5.70 15.38
C PRO A 369 -15.19 -5.12 16.28
N VAL A 370 -14.94 -3.92 16.82
CA VAL A 370 -15.88 -3.20 17.70
C VAL A 370 -17.07 -2.67 16.90
N LEU A 371 -16.82 -2.10 15.72
CA LEU A 371 -17.88 -1.54 14.87
C LEU A 371 -18.84 -2.63 14.40
N TYR A 372 -18.34 -3.80 14.01
CA TYR A 372 -19.19 -4.93 13.67
C TYR A 372 -19.90 -5.53 14.88
N ALA A 373 -19.26 -5.55 16.06
CA ALA A 373 -19.91 -5.99 17.29
C ALA A 373 -21.08 -5.06 17.67
N TRP A 374 -20.94 -3.76 17.42
CA TRP A 374 -21.95 -2.76 17.73
C TRP A 374 -23.25 -2.95 16.93
N GLU A 375 -23.17 -3.46 15.70
CA GLU A 375 -24.35 -3.84 14.92
C GLU A 375 -25.19 -4.94 15.61
N GLN A 376 -24.57 -5.81 16.42
CA GLN A 376 -25.23 -6.88 17.15
C GLN A 376 -25.57 -6.48 18.60
N PHE A 377 -24.75 -5.61 19.19
CA PHE A 377 -24.88 -5.15 20.57
C PHE A 377 -24.95 -3.62 20.62
N PRO A 378 -26.15 -3.01 20.47
CA PRO A 378 -26.33 -1.55 20.48
C PRO A 378 -25.82 -0.87 21.75
N GLU A 379 -25.70 -1.60 22.86
CA GLU A 379 -25.12 -1.10 24.11
C GLU A 379 -23.66 -0.64 23.97
N LEU A 380 -22.94 -1.07 22.92
CA LEU A 380 -21.60 -0.54 22.59
C LEU A 380 -21.61 0.93 22.18
N GLY A 381 -22.73 1.46 21.68
CA GLY A 381 -22.82 2.85 21.20
C GLY A 381 -22.40 3.88 22.25
N PRO A 382 -23.02 3.89 23.45
CA PRO A 382 -22.61 4.76 24.54
C PRO A 382 -21.15 4.58 24.99
N LEU A 383 -20.56 3.38 24.81
CA LEU A 383 -19.16 3.10 25.18
C LEU A 383 -18.20 3.74 24.16
N ILE A 384 -18.54 3.63 22.87
CA ILE A 384 -17.82 4.25 21.75
C ILE A 384 -17.87 5.78 21.86
N GLU A 385 -19.06 6.35 22.13
CA GLU A 385 -19.25 7.81 22.23
C GLU A 385 -18.38 8.44 23.32
N ARG A 386 -18.25 7.77 24.46
CA ARG A 386 -17.39 8.23 25.57
C ARG A 386 -15.94 7.76 25.45
N LYS A 387 -15.55 7.20 24.30
CA LYS A 387 -14.19 6.74 24.00
C LYS A 387 -13.64 5.77 25.07
N PHE A 388 -14.48 4.89 25.58
CA PHE A 388 -14.13 3.88 26.59
C PHE A 388 -13.46 4.46 27.86
N SER A 389 -13.82 5.69 28.24
CA SER A 389 -13.16 6.44 29.32
C SER A 389 -13.52 6.01 30.74
N LYS A 390 -14.56 5.18 30.94
CA LYS A 390 -14.97 4.73 32.28
C LYS A 390 -14.33 3.39 32.65
N GLU A 391 -14.23 3.15 33.95
CA GLU A 391 -13.80 1.86 34.49
C GLU A 391 -14.66 0.72 33.91
N LYS A 392 -14.02 -0.39 33.51
CA LYS A 392 -14.65 -1.58 32.90
C LYS A 392 -15.18 -1.41 31.48
N ASP A 393 -15.08 -0.23 30.85
CA ASP A 393 -15.53 -0.04 29.45
C ASP A 393 -14.73 -0.92 28.48
N VAL A 394 -13.42 -1.01 28.68
CA VAL A 394 -12.53 -1.83 27.85
C VAL A 394 -12.87 -3.31 28.01
N GLU A 395 -12.99 -3.78 29.25
CA GLU A 395 -13.34 -5.16 29.59
C GLU A 395 -14.70 -5.53 29.01
N ARG A 396 -15.72 -4.68 29.20
CA ARG A 396 -17.06 -4.91 28.67
C ARG A 396 -17.07 -4.93 27.15
N THR A 397 -16.37 -4.00 26.50
CA THR A 397 -16.28 -3.96 25.03
C THR A 397 -15.66 -5.24 24.48
N ARG A 398 -14.59 -5.73 25.10
CA ARG A 398 -13.95 -6.99 24.72
C ARG A 398 -14.89 -8.18 24.86
N GLU A 399 -15.60 -8.29 25.98
CA GLU A 399 -16.59 -9.35 26.19
C GLU A 399 -17.63 -9.39 25.07
N LEU A 400 -18.14 -8.23 24.67
CA LEU A 400 -19.15 -8.11 23.61
C LEU A 400 -18.57 -8.43 22.24
N VAL A 401 -17.34 -8.00 21.96
CA VAL A 401 -16.63 -8.37 20.73
C VAL A 401 -16.49 -9.90 20.62
N TYR A 402 -16.10 -10.59 21.70
CA TYR A 402 -16.00 -12.06 21.70
C TYR A 402 -17.34 -12.79 21.60
N LYS A 403 -18.42 -12.20 22.15
CA LYS A 403 -19.78 -12.75 22.02
C LYS A 403 -20.43 -12.46 20.67
N SER A 404 -19.87 -11.53 19.91
CA SER A 404 -20.33 -11.12 18.58
C SER A 404 -19.61 -11.87 17.45
N GLN A 405 -20.06 -11.62 16.22
CA GLN A 405 -19.31 -12.00 15.01
C GLN A 405 -18.32 -10.91 14.54
N GLY A 406 -17.94 -9.96 15.41
CA GLY A 406 -17.10 -8.82 15.05
C GLY A 406 -15.71 -9.20 14.54
N LEU A 407 -15.06 -10.17 15.20
CA LEU A 407 -13.76 -10.70 14.77
C LEU A 407 -13.86 -11.45 13.45
N GLU A 408 -14.88 -12.31 13.31
CA GLU A 408 -15.12 -13.08 12.09
C GLU A 408 -15.36 -12.17 10.89
N ARG A 409 -16.27 -11.19 11.02
CA ARG A 409 -16.56 -10.22 9.94
C ARG A 409 -15.36 -9.35 9.58
N THR A 410 -14.51 -9.01 10.56
CA THR A 410 -13.25 -8.30 10.30
C THR A 410 -12.29 -9.16 9.48
N LYS A 411 -12.13 -10.44 9.85
CA LYS A 411 -11.32 -11.41 9.09
C LYS A 411 -11.82 -11.57 7.65
N LEU A 412 -13.14 -11.66 7.46
CA LEU A 412 -13.77 -11.77 6.15
C LEU A 412 -13.53 -10.54 5.28
N LEU A 413 -13.64 -9.34 5.87
CA LEU A 413 -13.36 -8.11 5.15
C LEU A 413 -11.87 -8.03 4.74
N ALA A 414 -10.96 -8.43 5.63
CA ALA A 414 -9.53 -8.50 5.32
C ALA A 414 -9.26 -9.49 4.18
N ALA A 415 -9.87 -10.69 4.22
CA ALA A 415 -9.74 -11.70 3.16
C ALA A 415 -10.27 -11.19 1.81
N SER A 416 -11.40 -10.48 1.81
CA SER A 416 -11.96 -9.85 0.62
C SER A 416 -11.00 -8.82 0.01
N HIS A 417 -10.32 -8.01 0.82
CA HIS A 417 -9.28 -7.10 0.35
C HIS A 417 -8.04 -7.84 -0.17
N CYS A 418 -7.54 -8.86 0.53
CA CYS A 418 -6.42 -9.68 0.02
C CYS A 418 -6.74 -10.30 -1.34
N ARG A 419 -7.95 -10.84 -1.52
CA ARG A 419 -8.42 -11.37 -2.81
C ARG A 419 -8.42 -10.29 -3.90
N LYS A 420 -8.98 -9.11 -3.64
CA LYS A 420 -8.95 -7.98 -4.59
C LYS A 420 -7.52 -7.56 -4.95
N ALA A 421 -6.59 -7.61 -4.00
CA ALA A 421 -5.18 -7.35 -4.26
C ALA A 421 -4.58 -8.40 -5.20
N ALA A 422 -4.78 -9.69 -4.92
CA ALA A 422 -4.31 -10.78 -5.77
C ALA A 422 -4.91 -10.71 -7.19
N GLU A 423 -6.22 -10.47 -7.31
CA GLU A 423 -6.93 -10.28 -8.59
C GLU A 423 -6.38 -9.10 -9.41
N ALA A 424 -5.92 -8.03 -8.75
CA ALA A 424 -5.27 -6.92 -9.44
C ALA A 424 -3.95 -7.37 -10.10
N VAL A 425 -3.04 -7.98 -9.35
CA VAL A 425 -1.71 -8.35 -9.89
C VAL A 425 -1.74 -9.55 -10.84
N LEU A 426 -2.79 -10.37 -10.84
CA LEU A 426 -2.99 -11.42 -11.85
C LEU A 426 -3.13 -10.86 -13.28
N GLN A 427 -3.44 -9.58 -13.43
CA GLN A 427 -3.49 -8.90 -14.72
C GLN A 427 -2.09 -8.51 -15.24
N LEU A 428 -1.05 -8.58 -14.40
CA LEU A 428 0.34 -8.36 -14.82
C LEU A 428 0.92 -9.61 -15.49
N PRO A 429 1.93 -9.46 -16.36
CA PRO A 429 2.64 -10.60 -16.94
C PRO A 429 3.20 -11.53 -15.86
N GLU A 430 3.25 -12.82 -16.19
CA GLU A 430 3.76 -13.84 -15.29
C GLU A 430 5.24 -13.64 -14.95
N SER A 431 5.52 -13.61 -13.65
CA SER A 431 6.87 -13.46 -13.10
C SER A 431 6.90 -13.93 -11.65
N ASP A 432 8.09 -14.27 -11.16
CA ASP A 432 8.32 -14.60 -9.75
C ASP A 432 7.93 -13.46 -8.81
N ALA A 433 8.19 -12.21 -9.22
CA ALA A 433 7.80 -11.02 -8.47
C ALA A 433 6.27 -10.87 -8.37
N ARG A 434 5.52 -11.13 -9.45
CA ARG A 434 4.04 -11.17 -9.41
C ARG A 434 3.55 -12.24 -8.43
N ASN A 435 4.12 -13.44 -8.49
CA ASN A 435 3.74 -14.55 -7.61
C ASN A 435 4.09 -14.25 -6.14
N ALA A 436 5.22 -13.58 -5.88
CA ALA A 436 5.59 -13.11 -4.55
C ALA A 436 4.63 -12.04 -3.99
N LEU A 437 4.12 -11.14 -4.83
CA LEU A 437 3.07 -10.19 -4.43
C LEU A 437 1.78 -10.92 -4.04
N ILE A 438 1.39 -11.97 -4.76
CA ILE A 438 0.24 -12.81 -4.40
C ILE A 438 0.48 -13.47 -3.04
N GLN A 439 1.64 -14.10 -2.83
CA GLN A 439 1.99 -14.73 -1.55
C GLN A 439 1.99 -13.74 -0.37
N LEU A 440 2.34 -12.46 -0.60
CA LEU A 440 2.25 -11.44 0.44
C LEU A 440 0.80 -11.24 0.93
N THR A 441 -0.20 -11.39 0.06
CA THR A 441 -1.62 -11.31 0.47
C THR A 441 -1.99 -12.45 1.42
N GLU A 442 -1.47 -13.65 1.19
CA GLU A 442 -1.67 -14.85 2.03
C GLU A 442 -0.98 -14.68 3.38
N LYS A 443 0.28 -14.17 3.36
CA LYS A 443 1.05 -13.88 4.58
C LYS A 443 0.38 -12.82 5.45
N VAL A 444 -0.29 -11.82 4.86
CA VAL A 444 -1.02 -10.80 5.62
C VAL A 444 -2.17 -11.42 6.42
N LEU A 445 -2.93 -12.37 5.86
CA LEU A 445 -4.06 -13.00 6.55
C LEU A 445 -3.63 -13.98 7.65
N THR A 446 -2.48 -14.62 7.48
CA THR A 446 -1.98 -15.68 8.37
C THR A 446 -0.99 -15.17 9.42
N ARG A 447 -0.63 -13.88 9.39
CA ARG A 447 0.34 -13.32 10.33
C ARG A 447 -0.20 -13.34 11.76
N ARG A 448 0.73 -13.57 12.69
CA ARG A 448 0.47 -13.56 14.14
C ARG A 448 1.09 -12.37 14.86
N LYS A 449 1.93 -11.59 14.16
CA LYS A 449 2.66 -10.39 14.65
C LYS A 449 3.03 -9.48 13.49
#